data_AF-J2TNC1-F1
#
_entry.id   AF-J2TNC1-F1
#
_cell.length_a   1.000
_cell.length_b   1.000
_cell.length_c   1.000
_cell.angle_alpha   90.00
_cell.angle_beta   90.00
_cell.angle_gamma   90.00
#
_symmetry.space_group_name_H-M   'P 1'
#
loop_
_entity.id
_entity.type
_entity.pdbx_description
1 polymer ?
#
loop_
_entity_poly.entity_id
_entity_poly.type
_entity_poly.pdbx_seq_one_letter_code
_entity_poly.pdbx_strand_id
1 'polypeptide(L)' 'MEDELTIEINGAQYTATYSVFNDTLTAIMPDGSQRYTELRGLTPMMATRTHLRAYVLSISRQNNQED' A
#
# COMPACT_ATOMS: atom_id res chain seq x y z
N MET A 1 -1.20 12.50 -11.20
CA MET A 1 -0.66 11.41 -12.04
C MET A 1 -1.03 10.14 -11.31
N GLU A 2 -1.87 9.31 -11.92
CA GLU A 2 -2.27 8.02 -11.35
C GLU A 2 -1.25 6.99 -11.84
N ASP A 3 -0.68 6.26 -10.90
CA ASP A 3 0.43 5.34 -11.16
C ASP A 3 0.11 4.02 -10.44
N GLU A 4 0.60 2.90 -10.96
CA GLU A 4 0.36 1.58 -10.38
C GLU A 4 1.66 0.97 -9.90
N LEU A 5 1.67 0.54 -8.65
CA LEU A 5 2.82 -0.09 -8.01
C LEU A 5 2.49 -1.57 -7.80
N THR A 6 3.17 -2.43 -8.55
CA THR A 6 3.20 -3.86 -8.24
C THR A 6 4.42 -4.16 -7.39
N ILE A 7 4.20 -4.73 -6.21
CA ILE A 7 5.28 -5.19 -5.34
C ILE A 7 5.07 -6.64 -4.93
N GLU A 8 6.16 -7.37 -4.83
CA GLU A 8 6.15 -8.73 -4.29
C GLU A 8 6.45 -8.67 -2.78
N ILE A 9 5.54 -9.18 -1.96
CA ILE A 9 5.74 -9.31 -0.52
C ILE A 9 5.35 -10.73 -0.11
N ASN A 10 6.24 -11.43 0.61
CA ASN A 10 6.04 -12.83 1.04
C ASN A 10 5.71 -13.80 -0.12
N GLY A 11 6.25 -13.56 -1.32
CA GLY A 11 5.97 -14.39 -2.50
C GLY A 11 4.60 -14.19 -3.12
N ALA A 12 3.79 -13.25 -2.61
CA ALA A 12 2.55 -12.81 -3.23
C ALA A 12 2.77 -11.45 -3.91
N GLN A 13 2.33 -11.35 -5.16
CA GLN A 13 2.34 -10.09 -5.90
C GLN A 13 1.11 -9.27 -5.54
N TYR A 14 1.33 -8.07 -5.03
CA TYR A 14 0.29 -7.11 -4.70
C TYR A 14 0.43 -5.91 -5.62
N THR A 15 -0.61 -5.68 -6.42
CA THR A 15 -0.74 -4.50 -7.26
C THR A 15 -1.62 -3.49 -6.52
N ALA A 16 -1.10 -2.27 -6.35
CA ALA A 16 -1.84 -1.17 -5.76
C ALA A 16 -1.68 0.07 -6.62
N THR A 17 -2.79 0.75 -6.87
CA THR A 17 -2.77 2.02 -7.60
C THR A 17 -2.53 3.14 -6.60
N TYR A 18 -1.62 4.06 -6.87
CA TYR A 18 -1.41 5.23 -6.04
C TYR A 18 -1.49 6.50 -6.88
N SER A 19 -2.10 7.53 -6.31
CA SER A 19 -2.24 8.83 -6.96
C SER A 19 -1.75 9.90 -6.01
N VAL A 20 -0.89 10.77 -6.50
CA VAL A 20 -0.32 11.87 -5.72
C VAL A 20 -1.00 13.16 -6.14
N PHE A 21 -1.58 13.85 -5.16
CA PHE A 21 -2.22 15.14 -5.35
C PHE A 21 -1.63 16.17 -4.38
N ASN A 22 -0.88 17.14 -4.91
CA ASN A 22 -0.01 18.04 -4.14
C ASN A 22 0.96 17.27 -3.22
N ASP A 23 0.59 17.11 -1.96
CA ASP A 23 1.37 16.46 -0.90
C ASP A 23 0.63 15.24 -0.33
N THR A 24 -0.55 14.91 -0.87
CA THR A 24 -1.35 13.78 -0.41
C THR A 24 -1.21 12.61 -1.37
N LEU A 25 -0.72 11.49 -0.86
CA LEU A 25 -0.76 10.19 -1.49
C LEU A 25 -2.10 9.51 -1.20
N THR A 26 -2.77 9.10 -2.25
CA THR A 26 -3.93 8.21 -2.20
C THR A 26 -3.53 6.86 -2.74
N ALA A 27 -3.36 5.85 -1.89
CA ALA A 27 -3.05 4.48 -2.26
C ALA A 27 -4.30 3.60 -2.19
N ILE A 28 -4.68 3.01 -3.32
CA ILE A 28 -5.75 2.04 -3.49
C ILE A 28 -5.13 0.65 -3.32
N MET A 29 -5.48 -0.02 -2.24
CA MET A 29 -5.04 -1.39 -1.96
C MET A 29 -5.70 -2.39 -2.93
N PRO A 30 -5.10 -3.57 -3.15
CA PRO A 30 -5.65 -4.61 -4.02
C PRO A 30 -7.03 -5.14 -3.59
N ASP A 31 -7.41 -4.92 -2.34
CA ASP A 31 -8.74 -5.25 -1.78
C ASP A 31 -9.81 -4.19 -2.11
N GLY A 32 -9.42 -3.09 -2.78
CA GLY A 32 -10.30 -1.96 -3.08
C GLY A 32 -10.33 -0.89 -1.98
N SER A 33 -9.75 -1.17 -0.82
CA SER A 33 -9.60 -0.22 0.28
C SER A 33 -8.66 0.96 -0.08
N GLN A 34 -9.14 2.19 0.06
CA GLN A 34 -8.35 3.40 -0.20
C GLN A 34 -7.69 3.93 1.08
N ARG A 35 -6.42 4.29 0.99
CA ARG A 35 -5.62 4.85 2.10
C ARG A 35 -5.02 6.18 1.68
N TYR A 36 -5.25 7.20 2.50
CA TYR A 36 -4.73 8.54 2.30
C TYR A 36 -3.56 8.78 3.24
N THR A 37 -2.50 9.41 2.74
CA THR A 37 -1.32 9.74 3.52
C THR A 37 -0.70 11.01 3.00
N GLU A 38 -0.48 11.97 3.90
CA GLU A 38 0.29 13.16 3.59
C GLU A 38 1.77 12.78 3.55
N LEU A 39 2.42 13.07 2.43
CA LEU A 39 3.83 12.78 2.19
C LEU A 39 4.69 13.60 3.15
N ARG A 40 4.36 14.86 3.43
CA ARG A 40 5.10 15.73 4.35
C ARG A 40 6.62 15.69 4.10
N GLY A 41 7.01 15.61 2.82
CA GLY A 41 8.41 15.46 2.38
C GLY A 41 8.91 14.02 2.17
N LEU A 42 8.09 12.99 2.39
CA LEU A 42 8.37 11.61 2.01
C LEU A 42 8.07 11.38 0.52
N THR A 43 8.77 10.43 -0.10
CA THR A 43 8.45 10.06 -1.48
C THR A 43 7.20 9.17 -1.52
N PRO A 44 6.31 9.35 -2.51
CA PRO A 44 5.09 8.58 -2.63
C PRO A 44 5.34 7.08 -2.72
N MET A 45 6.40 6.69 -3.43
CA MET A 45 6.82 5.31 -3.55
C MET A 45 7.18 4.69 -2.18
N MET A 46 7.89 5.43 -1.30
CA MET A 46 8.23 4.95 0.05
C MET A 46 7.01 4.85 0.95
N ALA A 47 6.11 5.83 0.88
CA ALA A 47 4.86 5.82 1.64
C ALA A 47 3.99 4.62 1.22
N THR A 48 3.68 4.47 -0.06
CA THR A 48 2.90 3.34 -0.61
C THR A 48 3.50 2.00 -0.24
N ARG A 49 4.83 1.85 -0.36
CA ARG A 49 5.53 0.60 0.00
C ARG A 49 5.45 0.30 1.50
N THR A 50 5.52 1.31 2.35
CA THR A 50 5.35 1.16 3.80
C THR A 50 3.91 0.73 4.14
N HIS A 51 2.91 1.35 3.50
CA HIS A 51 1.50 0.98 3.67
C HIS A 51 1.20 -0.43 3.19
N LEU A 52 1.66 -0.82 2.00
CA LEU A 52 1.47 -2.18 1.50
C LEU A 52 2.16 -3.20 2.39
N ARG A 53 3.36 -2.92 2.88
CA ARG A 53 4.06 -3.82 3.81
C ARG A 53 3.29 -4.00 5.10
N ALA A 54 2.76 -2.92 5.67
CA ALA A 54 1.91 -2.97 6.86
C ALA A 54 0.60 -3.73 6.60
N TYR A 55 0.00 -3.53 5.42
CA TYR A 55 -1.20 -4.23 4.98
C TYR A 55 -0.98 -5.74 4.88
N VAL A 56 0.08 -6.17 4.18
CA VAL A 56 0.42 -7.59 4.03
C VAL A 56 0.79 -8.22 5.38
N LEU A 57 1.49 -7.51 6.25
CA LEU A 57 1.74 -7.97 7.63
C LEU A 57 0.43 -8.14 8.43
N SER A 58 -0.53 -7.23 8.26
CA SER A 58 -1.84 -7.32 8.89
C SER A 58 -2.65 -8.51 8.36
N ILE A 59 -2.65 -8.74 7.05
CA ILE A 59 -3.30 -9.89 6.42
C ILE A 59 -2.65 -11.21 6.83
N SER A 60 -1.32 -11.26 6.79
CA SER A 60 -0.56 -12.46 7.18
C SER A 60 -0.79 -12.80 8.65
N ARG A 61 -0.98 -11.80 9.53
CA ARG A 61 -1.40 -12.04 10.91
C ARG A 61 -2.85 -12.53 11.05
N GLN A 62 -3.77 -12.03 10.23
CA GLN A 62 -5.17 -12.50 10.24
C GLN A 62 -5.32 -13.94 9.73
N ASN A 63 -4.49 -14.35 8.76
CA ASN A 63 -4.48 -15.73 8.25
C ASN A 63 -3.84 -16.74 9.22
N ASN A 64 -3.26 -16.29 10.33
CA ASN A 64 -2.54 -17.13 11.29
C ASN A 64 -3.18 -17.15 12.69
N GLN A 65 -4.44 -16.71 12.81
CA GLN A 65 -5.27 -16.83 14.02
C GLN A 65 -6.41 -17.86 13.89
N GLU A 66 -6.35 -18.72 12.88
CA GLU A 66 -7.16 -19.94 12.80
C GLU A 66 -6.25 -21.16 13.03
N ASP A 67 -5.75 -21.33 14.26
CA ASP A 67 -5.24 -22.62 14.80
C ASP A 67 -5.60 -22.72 16.29
#